data_AF-A0A7J4KCW5-F1
#
_entry.id   AF-A0A7J4KCW5-F1
#
_cell.length_a   1.000
_cell.length_b   1.000
_cell.length_c   1.000
_cell.angle_alpha   90.00
_cell.angle_beta   90.00
_cell.angle_gamma   90.00
#
_symmetry.space_group_name_H-M   'P 1'
#
loop_
_entity.id
_entity.type
_entity.pdbx_description
1 polymer ?
#
loop_
_entity_poly.entity_id
_entity_poly.type
_entity_poly.pdbx_seq_one_letter_code
_entity_poly.pdbx_strand_id
1 'polypeptide(L)'
;MKTWLRIIGYIGILALFCSPGLAVSTSGLLSSYQVQYAPGQDNLEPYSYQLPITVPTPLPVGITRTGTLSVSSTPAGAMVSLDGVERGMTPITITGVSGGFHQLRVTLQGYEDYSTRVAIWPGKTVTVPVTLKAPSAPTPVPTPLPTGITRTGTLSVTSTPAEAMVFLDGVERGITPLTISGVSAGLHQLRVTRQGYEEYSTTVRIWPGKTLLVPVTLKIRMINNDTIRKPNIYLYSDRDLTARVQLAPEHAITVSEPVYQPGKGWQAEIRSGSLNGAGDFLFYEALVPSPGWQKEEGYIIRAAYREEDMASMLGEYGFNEKETREFIDYWAGCLTGEADYVFYPQETGAVDRVMQLHISPEPDEVSRIWFSIEPLVRAPEPVQSPETIIRSGFYVVEWGGMIQDE
;
A
#
# COMPACT_ATOMS: atom_id res chain seq x y z
N MET A 1 19.71 58.65 -20.46
CA MET A 1 18.72 58.78 -19.37
C MET A 1 17.87 57.53 -19.33
N LYS A 2 17.77 56.93 -18.15
CA LYS A 2 16.81 55.91 -17.65
C LYS A 2 17.48 54.63 -17.16
N THR A 3 17.86 54.74 -15.90
CA THR A 3 18.21 53.71 -14.92
C THR A 3 16.97 52.84 -14.64
N TRP A 4 17.16 51.52 -14.62
CA TRP A 4 16.17 50.56 -14.11
C TRP A 4 16.41 50.37 -12.61
N LEU A 5 15.39 50.62 -11.79
CA LEU A 5 15.36 50.22 -10.38
C LEU A 5 14.40 49.04 -10.22
N ARG A 6 14.92 47.95 -9.66
CA ARG A 6 14.17 46.80 -9.15
C ARG A 6 13.39 47.22 -7.90
N ILE A 7 12.13 46.78 -7.79
CA ILE A 7 11.44 46.66 -6.50
C ILE A 7 10.80 45.27 -6.44
N ILE A 8 11.26 44.49 -5.46
CA ILE A 8 10.68 43.23 -4.99
C ILE A 8 9.59 43.60 -3.97
N GLY A 9 8.43 42.97 -4.06
CA GLY A 9 7.34 43.13 -3.08
C GLY A 9 6.63 41.81 -2.81
N TYR A 10 6.94 41.22 -1.67
CA TYR A 10 6.27 40.09 -1.03
C TYR A 10 4.95 40.54 -0.39
N ILE A 11 3.82 39.89 -0.69
CA ILE A 11 2.56 39.88 0.08
C ILE A 11 1.89 38.54 -0.28
N GLY A 12 1.72 37.53 0.58
CA GLY A 12 1.11 37.55 1.90
C GLY A 12 -0.34 37.03 1.77
N ILE A 13 -0.53 35.71 1.64
CA ILE A 13 -1.85 35.07 1.54
C ILE A 13 -2.42 34.94 2.96
N LEU A 14 -3.54 35.63 3.24
CA LEU A 14 -4.39 35.35 4.39
C LEU A 14 -5.67 34.68 3.91
N ALA A 15 -5.91 33.47 4.41
CA ALA A 15 -7.15 32.72 4.24
C ALA A 15 -8.31 33.40 4.99
N LEU A 16 -9.51 33.36 4.40
CA LEU A 16 -10.77 33.58 5.11
C LEU A 16 -11.80 32.57 4.59
N PHE A 17 -12.16 31.63 5.47
CA PHE A 17 -13.29 30.71 5.34
C PHE A 17 -14.62 31.47 5.46
N CYS A 18 -15.60 31.11 4.63
CA CYS A 18 -17.00 31.10 5.04
C CYS A 18 -17.86 30.22 4.11
N SER A 19 -18.55 29.25 4.70
CA SER A 19 -19.75 28.55 4.21
C SER A 19 -20.88 28.85 5.23
N PRO A 20 -22.19 28.59 4.98
CA PRO A 20 -22.76 27.70 3.96
C PRO A 20 -24.05 28.19 3.23
N GLY A 21 -24.32 27.55 2.08
CA GLY A 21 -25.62 26.98 1.70
C GLY A 21 -26.75 27.91 1.21
N LEU A 22 -27.04 27.88 -0.10
CA LEU A 22 -28.41 27.86 -0.67
C LEU A 22 -28.33 27.59 -2.19
N ALA A 23 -29.01 26.53 -2.63
CA ALA A 23 -29.26 26.26 -4.04
C ALA A 23 -30.19 27.33 -4.60
N VAL A 24 -29.78 28.03 -5.66
CA VAL A 24 -30.68 28.86 -6.48
C VAL A 24 -30.39 28.61 -7.97
N SER A 25 -31.44 28.11 -8.61
CA SER A 25 -31.70 28.09 -10.05
C SER A 25 -31.18 29.32 -10.78
N THR A 26 -30.62 29.09 -11.96
CA THR A 26 -30.14 30.12 -12.90
C THR A 26 -31.23 31.14 -13.25
N SER A 27 -31.19 32.32 -12.64
CA SER A 27 -31.57 33.59 -13.26
C SER A 27 -31.08 34.78 -12.43
N GLY A 28 -30.15 35.52 -13.03
CA GLY A 28 -29.60 36.83 -12.68
C GLY A 28 -29.80 37.41 -11.27
N LEU A 29 -28.69 37.63 -10.56
CA LEU A 29 -28.51 38.77 -9.66
C LEU A 29 -27.01 39.16 -9.66
N LEU A 30 -26.73 40.35 -10.18
CA LEU A 30 -25.46 41.06 -9.98
C LEU A 30 -25.32 41.38 -8.49
N SER A 31 -24.37 40.77 -7.77
CA SER A 31 -23.91 41.35 -6.51
C SER A 31 -22.91 42.45 -6.85
N SER A 32 -23.34 43.70 -6.79
CA SER A 32 -22.47 44.86 -6.93
C SER A 32 -21.71 45.08 -5.61
N TYR A 33 -20.46 44.67 -5.55
CA TYR A 33 -19.54 45.17 -4.52
C TYR A 33 -19.15 46.60 -4.89
N GLN A 34 -19.56 47.58 -4.08
CA GLN A 34 -19.11 48.96 -4.21
C GLN A 34 -17.77 49.11 -3.48
N VAL A 35 -16.70 49.35 -4.23
CA VAL A 35 -15.40 49.78 -3.69
C VAL A 35 -15.51 51.27 -3.37
N GLN A 36 -15.39 51.66 -2.10
CA GLN A 36 -15.23 53.07 -1.74
C GLN A 36 -13.77 53.48 -1.94
N TYR A 37 -13.52 54.39 -2.89
CA TYR A 37 -12.21 55.01 -3.08
C TYR A 37 -12.03 56.19 -2.10
N ALA A 38 -10.79 56.40 -1.64
CA ALA A 38 -10.41 57.58 -0.87
C ALA A 38 -10.60 58.87 -1.72
N PRO A 39 -10.94 60.02 -1.10
CA PRO A 39 -11.33 61.22 -1.86
C PRO A 39 -10.13 61.77 -2.65
N GLY A 40 -10.28 61.84 -3.98
CA GLY A 40 -9.30 62.50 -4.87
C GLY A 40 -8.91 61.77 -6.16
N GLN A 41 -9.52 60.63 -6.51
CA GLN A 41 -9.25 59.94 -7.79
C GLN A 41 -10.54 59.58 -8.53
N ASP A 42 -11.14 60.56 -9.21
CA ASP A 42 -12.42 60.39 -9.92
C ASP A 42 -12.31 59.99 -11.41
N ASN A 43 -11.13 59.65 -11.95
CA ASN A 43 -10.99 59.46 -13.41
C ASN A 43 -10.14 58.25 -13.83
N LEU A 44 -10.43 57.04 -13.35
CA LEU A 44 -9.94 55.82 -13.99
C LEU A 44 -11.11 54.85 -14.25
N GLU A 45 -11.48 54.74 -15.52
CA GLU A 45 -12.38 53.68 -16.01
C GLU A 45 -11.83 52.30 -15.60
N PRO A 46 -12.65 51.40 -15.03
CA PRO A 46 -12.18 50.09 -14.61
C PRO A 46 -11.86 49.22 -15.83
N TYR A 47 -10.58 48.88 -16.00
CA TYR A 47 -10.18 47.81 -16.92
C TYR A 47 -10.71 46.47 -16.41
N SER A 48 -11.70 45.92 -17.10
CA SER A 48 -12.18 44.55 -16.87
C SER A 48 -11.34 43.57 -17.68
N TYR A 49 -10.55 42.75 -16.99
CA TYR A 49 -9.95 41.57 -17.59
C TYR A 49 -10.99 40.46 -17.58
N GLN A 50 -11.58 40.15 -18.74
CA GLN A 50 -12.37 38.93 -18.90
C GLN A 50 -11.41 37.77 -19.16
N LEU A 51 -11.22 36.90 -18.17
CA LEU A 51 -10.64 35.59 -18.41
C LEU A 51 -11.58 34.82 -19.35
N PRO A 52 -11.10 34.22 -20.44
CA PRO A 52 -11.95 33.42 -21.31
C PRO A 52 -12.53 32.26 -20.50
N ILE A 53 -13.86 32.24 -20.37
CA ILE A 53 -14.58 31.10 -19.79
C ILE A 53 -14.53 30.00 -20.85
N THR A 54 -13.53 29.12 -20.79
CA THR A 54 -13.59 27.85 -21.51
C THR A 54 -14.70 27.04 -20.88
N VAL A 55 -15.84 26.95 -21.55
CA VAL A 55 -16.87 25.95 -21.23
C VAL A 55 -16.17 24.59 -21.31
N PRO A 56 -16.13 23.78 -20.23
CA PRO A 56 -15.53 22.47 -20.32
C PRO A 56 -16.27 21.67 -21.39
N THR A 57 -15.53 21.25 -22.41
CA THR A 57 -16.03 20.32 -23.42
C THR A 57 -16.56 19.10 -22.68
N PRO A 58 -17.82 18.68 -22.86
CA PRO A 58 -18.29 17.46 -22.24
C PRO A 58 -17.39 16.32 -22.68
N LEU A 59 -16.82 15.60 -21.71
CA LEU A 59 -16.00 14.43 -21.96
C LEU A 59 -16.76 13.47 -22.88
N PRO A 60 -16.08 12.81 -23.85
CA PRO A 60 -16.74 11.89 -24.77
C PRO A 60 -17.52 10.83 -23.99
N VAL A 61 -18.85 10.82 -24.18
CA VAL A 61 -19.76 9.81 -23.66
C VAL A 61 -19.42 8.48 -24.35
N GLY A 62 -18.90 7.53 -23.58
CA GLY A 62 -18.65 6.16 -24.04
C GLY A 62 -17.28 5.55 -23.74
N ILE A 63 -16.57 5.97 -22.69
CA ILE A 63 -15.47 5.14 -22.16
C ILE A 63 -16.10 3.95 -21.43
N THR A 64 -16.07 2.77 -22.04
CA THR A 64 -16.33 1.52 -21.34
C THR A 64 -15.31 1.41 -20.21
N ARG A 65 -15.74 1.71 -18.98
CA ARG A 65 -14.97 1.52 -17.74
C ARG A 65 -14.84 0.03 -17.38
N THR A 66 -14.88 -0.87 -18.35
CA THR A 66 -14.89 -2.31 -18.13
C THR A 66 -13.63 -2.96 -18.70
N GLY A 67 -13.14 -4.00 -18.03
CA GLY A 67 -12.05 -4.85 -18.47
C GLY A 67 -12.50 -6.29 -18.70
N THR A 68 -11.54 -7.18 -18.89
CA THR A 68 -11.74 -8.61 -19.11
C THR A 68 -10.92 -9.41 -18.10
N LEU A 69 -11.47 -10.48 -17.53
CA LEU A 69 -10.79 -11.41 -16.62
C LEU A 69 -10.70 -12.79 -17.26
N SER A 70 -9.50 -13.37 -17.35
CA SER A 70 -9.27 -14.73 -17.83
C SER A 70 -8.70 -15.59 -16.70
N VAL A 71 -9.36 -16.69 -16.34
CA VAL A 71 -9.00 -17.54 -15.20
C VAL A 71 -8.71 -18.96 -15.68
N SER A 72 -7.59 -19.54 -15.22
CA SER A 72 -7.21 -20.93 -15.48
C SER A 72 -6.81 -21.62 -14.17
N SER A 73 -6.93 -22.94 -14.09
CA SER A 73 -6.54 -23.68 -12.88
C SER A 73 -5.85 -25.02 -13.17
N THR A 74 -5.06 -25.48 -12.20
CA THR A 74 -4.46 -26.82 -12.15
C THR A 74 -4.77 -27.46 -10.79
N PRO A 75 -5.51 -28.58 -10.75
CA PRO A 75 -6.19 -29.25 -11.87
C PRO A 75 -7.29 -28.40 -12.51
N ALA A 76 -7.53 -28.57 -13.82
CA ALA A 76 -8.59 -27.87 -14.55
C ALA A 76 -10.00 -28.33 -14.14
N GLY A 77 -11.02 -27.53 -14.48
CA GLY A 77 -12.42 -27.83 -14.14
C GLY A 77 -12.86 -27.33 -12.77
N ALA A 78 -12.09 -26.44 -12.15
CA ALA A 78 -12.49 -25.74 -10.92
C ALA A 78 -13.58 -24.68 -11.20
N MET A 79 -14.55 -24.54 -10.30
CA MET A 79 -15.62 -23.55 -10.37
C MET A 79 -15.10 -22.16 -10.02
N VAL A 80 -15.46 -21.15 -10.81
CA VAL A 80 -15.08 -19.75 -10.67
C VAL A 80 -16.30 -18.92 -10.28
N SER A 81 -16.17 -18.17 -9.18
CA SER A 81 -17.12 -17.13 -8.78
C SER A 81 -16.42 -15.77 -8.66
N LEU A 82 -17.08 -14.71 -9.11
CA LEU A 82 -16.62 -13.32 -9.04
C LEU A 82 -17.65 -12.49 -8.26
N ASP A 83 -17.23 -11.88 -7.16
CA ASP A 83 -18.07 -11.16 -6.17
C ASP A 83 -19.21 -12.00 -5.62
N GLY A 84 -18.93 -13.29 -5.39
CA GLY A 84 -19.92 -14.26 -4.92
C GLY A 84 -20.87 -14.75 -6.02
N VAL A 85 -20.79 -14.24 -7.25
CA VAL A 85 -21.60 -14.70 -8.38
C VAL A 85 -20.84 -15.76 -9.17
N GLU A 86 -21.38 -16.97 -9.28
CA GLU A 86 -20.81 -18.04 -10.11
C GLU A 86 -20.77 -17.65 -11.59
N ARG A 87 -19.61 -17.84 -12.22
CA ARG A 87 -19.37 -17.47 -13.64
C ARG A 87 -19.16 -18.69 -14.53
N GLY A 88 -18.71 -19.82 -13.98
CA GLY A 88 -18.51 -21.08 -14.70
C GLY A 88 -17.22 -21.80 -14.31
N MET A 89 -16.78 -22.77 -15.10
CA MET A 89 -15.60 -23.61 -14.81
C MET A 89 -14.35 -23.12 -15.54
N THR A 90 -13.19 -23.29 -14.92
CA THR A 90 -11.88 -23.02 -15.55
C THR A 90 -11.55 -24.02 -16.68
N PRO A 91 -10.93 -23.57 -17.80
CA PRO A 91 -10.58 -22.19 -18.11
C PRO A 91 -11.78 -21.35 -18.56
N ILE A 92 -11.86 -20.09 -18.11
CA ILE A 92 -12.97 -19.17 -18.43
C ILE A 92 -12.47 -17.74 -18.69
N THR A 93 -13.15 -17.02 -19.59
CA THR A 93 -12.96 -15.59 -19.83
C THR A 93 -14.27 -14.83 -19.57
N ILE A 94 -14.20 -13.80 -18.73
CA ILE A 94 -15.32 -12.96 -18.29
C ILE A 94 -15.06 -11.54 -18.83
N THR A 95 -15.86 -11.10 -19.81
CA THR A 95 -15.75 -9.76 -20.41
C THR A 95 -16.70 -8.77 -19.76
N GLY A 96 -16.40 -7.47 -19.86
CA GLY A 96 -17.31 -6.42 -19.41
C GLY A 96 -17.37 -6.28 -17.88
N VAL A 97 -16.32 -6.73 -17.20
CA VAL A 97 -16.20 -6.59 -15.74
C VAL A 97 -15.89 -5.14 -15.43
N SER A 98 -16.61 -4.53 -14.49
CA SER A 98 -16.35 -3.14 -14.08
C SER A 98 -14.89 -2.94 -13.68
N GLY A 99 -14.34 -1.78 -13.97
CA GLY A 99 -13.03 -1.39 -13.45
C GLY A 99 -13.08 -1.27 -11.93
N GLY A 100 -12.06 -1.77 -11.24
CA GLY A 100 -12.03 -1.87 -9.79
C GLY A 100 -11.73 -3.28 -9.31
N PHE A 101 -11.95 -3.55 -8.01
CA PHE A 101 -11.66 -4.85 -7.43
C PHE A 101 -12.85 -5.78 -7.47
N HIS A 102 -12.52 -7.04 -7.72
CA HIS A 102 -13.48 -8.12 -7.69
C HIS A 102 -12.93 -9.26 -6.83
N GLN A 103 -13.78 -9.85 -5.98
CA GLN A 103 -13.43 -11.02 -5.20
C GLN A 103 -13.54 -12.27 -6.08
N LEU A 104 -12.40 -12.87 -6.41
CA LEU A 104 -12.32 -14.13 -7.13
C LEU A 104 -12.26 -15.29 -6.12
N ARG A 105 -13.09 -16.30 -6.32
CA ARG A 105 -12.98 -17.59 -5.63
C ARG A 105 -12.99 -18.71 -6.67
N VAL A 106 -12.08 -19.66 -6.50
CA VAL A 106 -11.89 -20.84 -7.35
C VAL A 106 -11.91 -22.08 -6.46
N THR A 107 -12.86 -22.99 -6.72
CA THR A 107 -13.09 -24.17 -5.87
C THR A 107 -13.07 -25.46 -6.70
N LEU A 108 -12.54 -26.53 -6.12
CA LEU A 108 -12.56 -27.87 -6.72
C LEU A 108 -12.68 -28.91 -5.61
N GLN A 109 -13.57 -29.89 -5.79
CA GLN A 109 -13.80 -30.93 -4.79
C GLN A 109 -12.50 -31.67 -4.43
N GLY A 110 -12.22 -31.79 -3.12
CA GLY A 110 -11.04 -32.48 -2.61
C GLY A 110 -9.77 -31.62 -2.54
N TYR A 111 -9.86 -30.34 -2.89
CA TYR A 111 -8.79 -29.36 -2.78
C TYR A 111 -9.19 -28.24 -1.81
N GLU A 112 -8.18 -27.54 -1.29
CA GLU A 112 -8.39 -26.30 -0.55
C GLU A 112 -8.94 -25.20 -1.48
N ASP A 113 -9.94 -24.45 -1.01
CA ASP A 113 -10.49 -23.28 -1.72
C ASP A 113 -9.39 -22.24 -1.99
N TYR A 114 -9.32 -21.74 -3.23
CA TYR A 114 -8.49 -20.60 -3.57
C TYR A 114 -9.36 -19.34 -3.62
N SER A 115 -8.97 -18.28 -2.92
CA SER A 115 -9.63 -16.98 -3.03
C SER A 115 -8.60 -15.87 -3.08
N THR A 116 -8.84 -14.89 -3.95
CA THR A 116 -8.01 -13.70 -4.13
C THR A 116 -8.87 -12.52 -4.56
N ARG A 117 -8.42 -11.29 -4.35
CA ARG A 117 -8.96 -10.13 -5.08
C ARG A 117 -8.24 -9.98 -6.41
N VAL A 118 -8.93 -9.45 -7.41
CA VAL A 118 -8.36 -9.11 -8.72
C VAL A 118 -8.74 -7.68 -9.07
N ALA A 119 -7.75 -6.87 -9.48
CA ALA A 119 -7.98 -5.53 -9.98
C ALA A 119 -8.25 -5.60 -11.49
N ILE A 120 -9.41 -5.10 -11.93
CA ILE A 120 -9.78 -5.01 -13.33
C ILE A 120 -9.56 -3.59 -13.79
N TRP A 121 -8.74 -3.42 -14.83
CA TRP A 121 -8.50 -2.12 -15.45
C TRP A 121 -9.37 -1.95 -16.69
N PRO A 122 -9.98 -0.77 -16.90
CA PRO A 122 -10.70 -0.47 -18.13
C PRO A 122 -9.87 -0.79 -19.38
N GLY A 123 -10.45 -1.57 -20.30
CA GLY A 123 -9.81 -1.93 -21.56
C GLY A 123 -8.64 -2.93 -21.47
N LYS A 124 -8.29 -3.43 -20.27
CA LYS A 124 -7.24 -4.45 -20.10
C LYS A 124 -7.84 -5.85 -19.90
N THR A 125 -7.04 -6.86 -20.23
CA THR A 125 -7.33 -8.26 -19.91
C THR A 125 -6.40 -8.71 -18.79
N VAL A 126 -6.97 -9.12 -17.67
CA VAL A 126 -6.26 -9.63 -16.50
C VAL A 126 -6.29 -11.15 -16.52
N THR A 127 -5.15 -11.81 -16.36
CA THR A 127 -5.04 -13.28 -16.41
C THR A 127 -4.62 -13.84 -15.06
N VAL A 128 -5.37 -14.81 -14.54
CA VAL A 128 -5.14 -15.44 -13.22
C VAL A 128 -4.97 -16.96 -13.36
N PRO A 129 -3.72 -17.47 -13.32
CA PRO A 129 -3.46 -18.90 -13.20
C PRO A 129 -3.50 -19.35 -11.74
N VAL A 130 -4.26 -20.41 -11.44
CA VAL A 130 -4.44 -20.95 -10.08
C VAL A 130 -3.87 -22.37 -9.98
N THR A 131 -3.13 -22.67 -8.92
CA THR A 131 -2.74 -24.06 -8.57
C THR A 131 -3.36 -24.43 -7.23
N LEU A 132 -4.23 -25.43 -7.21
CA LEU A 132 -4.96 -25.84 -6.01
C LEU A 132 -4.14 -26.84 -5.18
N LYS A 133 -4.21 -26.73 -3.84
CA LYS A 133 -3.49 -27.59 -2.90
C LYS A 133 -4.37 -28.73 -2.41
N ALA A 134 -3.81 -29.94 -2.38
CA ALA A 134 -4.43 -31.08 -1.71
C ALA A 134 -4.10 -31.07 -0.20
N PRO A 135 -5.03 -31.48 0.68
CA PRO A 135 -4.78 -31.53 2.12
C PRO A 135 -3.67 -32.52 2.48
N SER A 136 -2.80 -32.13 3.43
CA SER A 136 -1.70 -32.97 3.93
C SER A 136 -2.19 -34.01 4.93
N ALA A 137 -1.71 -35.26 4.82
CA ALA A 137 -2.05 -36.35 5.74
C ALA A 137 -1.43 -36.16 7.14
N PRO A 138 -2.09 -36.61 8.23
CA PRO A 138 -1.56 -36.46 9.59
C PRO A 138 -0.35 -37.38 9.85
N THR A 139 0.71 -36.83 10.46
CA THR A 139 1.94 -37.53 10.86
C THR A 139 1.75 -38.28 12.19
N PRO A 140 2.22 -39.54 12.34
CA PRO A 140 2.09 -40.29 13.60
C PRO A 140 3.04 -39.81 14.70
N VAL A 141 2.54 -39.78 15.94
CA VAL A 141 3.27 -39.41 17.17
C VAL A 141 4.11 -40.61 17.67
N PRO A 142 5.42 -40.46 17.95
CA PRO A 142 6.23 -41.56 18.48
C PRO A 142 6.20 -41.68 20.03
N THR A 143 6.16 -42.93 20.49
CA THR A 143 6.13 -43.40 21.89
C THR A 143 7.44 -43.11 22.66
N PRO A 144 7.41 -42.72 23.96
CA PRO A 144 8.63 -42.43 24.74
C PRO A 144 9.40 -43.69 25.17
N LEU A 145 10.72 -43.57 25.31
CA LEU A 145 11.68 -44.63 25.71
C LEU A 145 12.10 -44.46 27.20
N PRO A 146 12.45 -45.54 27.95
CA PRO A 146 12.63 -45.48 29.41
C PRO A 146 13.90 -44.74 29.90
N THR A 147 13.78 -44.16 31.11
CA THR A 147 14.75 -43.38 31.91
C THR A 147 15.81 -44.24 32.62
N GLY A 148 17.07 -43.79 32.69
CA GLY A 148 18.09 -44.47 33.51
C GLY A 148 19.54 -43.99 33.50
N ILE A 149 19.92 -42.99 32.70
CA ILE A 149 21.23 -42.31 32.79
C ILE A 149 20.98 -40.87 32.30
N THR A 150 21.17 -39.83 33.13
CA THR A 150 21.05 -38.43 32.67
C THR A 150 22.25 -38.07 31.81
N ARG A 151 22.22 -38.59 30.58
CA ARG A 151 23.05 -38.09 29.50
C ARG A 151 22.53 -36.70 29.14
N THR A 152 23.39 -35.70 29.07
CA THR A 152 22.99 -34.32 28.73
C THR A 152 23.58 -33.88 27.39
N GLY A 153 22.93 -32.93 26.72
CA GLY A 153 23.44 -32.22 25.55
C GLY A 153 23.33 -30.70 25.73
N THR A 154 23.50 -29.97 24.64
CA THR A 154 23.44 -28.50 24.58
C THR A 154 22.43 -28.07 23.52
N LEU A 155 21.67 -27.01 23.78
CA LEU A 155 20.74 -26.38 22.84
C LEU A 155 21.18 -24.94 22.58
N SER A 156 21.37 -24.56 21.32
CA SER A 156 21.64 -23.17 20.90
C SER A 156 20.49 -22.67 20.04
N VAL A 157 19.85 -21.59 20.48
CA VAL A 157 18.69 -21.00 19.83
C VAL A 157 19.03 -19.60 19.33
N THR A 158 18.81 -19.34 18.05
CA THR A 158 18.87 -18.01 17.45
C THR A 158 17.49 -17.62 16.95
N SER A 159 17.21 -16.32 16.83
CA SER A 159 15.96 -15.89 16.19
C SER A 159 16.12 -14.71 15.26
N THR A 160 15.20 -14.63 14.31
CA THR A 160 14.96 -13.46 13.45
C THR A 160 13.49 -13.04 13.62
N PRO A 161 13.20 -11.82 14.13
CA PRO A 161 14.16 -10.87 14.72
C PRO A 161 14.88 -11.41 15.96
N ALA A 162 16.07 -10.88 16.25
CA ALA A 162 16.88 -11.24 17.43
C ALA A 162 16.28 -10.66 18.72
N GLU A 163 16.66 -11.16 19.90
CA GLU A 163 16.11 -10.76 21.23
C GLU A 163 14.70 -11.33 21.51
N ALA A 164 14.46 -12.58 21.16
CA ALA A 164 13.24 -13.30 21.52
C ALA A 164 13.42 -14.10 22.83
N MET A 165 12.42 -14.11 23.71
CA MET A 165 12.42 -14.88 24.94
C MET A 165 12.30 -16.38 24.67
N VAL A 166 13.13 -17.20 25.31
CA VAL A 166 13.21 -18.65 25.15
C VAL A 166 12.72 -19.36 26.42
N PHE A 167 11.82 -20.31 26.25
CA PHE A 167 11.33 -21.24 27.26
C PHE A 167 11.69 -22.66 26.86
N LEU A 168 12.21 -23.44 27.82
CA LEU A 168 12.45 -24.88 27.65
C LEU A 168 11.69 -25.64 28.72
N ASP A 169 10.78 -26.50 28.29
CA ASP A 169 9.82 -27.24 29.14
C ASP A 169 9.01 -26.33 30.06
N GLY A 170 8.62 -25.17 29.52
CA GLY A 170 7.84 -24.16 30.24
C GLY A 170 8.66 -23.25 31.16
N VAL A 171 9.95 -23.53 31.38
CA VAL A 171 10.85 -22.69 32.20
C VAL A 171 11.54 -21.65 31.33
N GLU A 172 11.46 -20.38 31.71
CA GLU A 172 12.17 -19.27 31.06
C GLU A 172 13.69 -19.43 31.19
N ARG A 173 14.42 -19.21 30.09
CA ARG A 173 15.89 -19.40 30.03
C ARG A 173 16.66 -18.15 29.63
N GLY A 174 16.00 -17.12 29.07
CA GLY A 174 16.62 -15.88 28.61
C GLY A 174 16.23 -15.52 27.17
N ILE A 175 16.92 -14.54 26.57
CA ILE A 175 16.63 -14.03 25.21
C ILE A 175 17.64 -14.53 24.17
N THR A 176 17.22 -14.69 22.92
CA THR A 176 18.09 -15.09 21.79
C THR A 176 19.08 -13.99 21.39
N PRO A 177 20.29 -14.33 20.92
CA PRO A 177 20.84 -15.68 20.81
C PRO A 177 21.18 -16.28 22.19
N LEU A 178 20.74 -17.52 22.44
CA LEU A 178 20.86 -18.19 23.74
C LEU A 178 21.44 -19.60 23.60
N THR A 179 22.39 -19.96 24.46
CA THR A 179 22.92 -21.33 24.59
C THR A 179 22.59 -21.91 25.97
N ILE A 180 21.93 -23.06 26.00
CA ILE A 180 21.54 -23.79 27.21
C ILE A 180 22.34 -25.10 27.26
N SER A 181 23.26 -25.22 28.20
CA SER A 181 24.07 -26.43 28.41
C SER A 181 23.45 -27.35 29.47
N GLY A 182 23.77 -28.64 29.44
CA GLY A 182 23.34 -29.59 30.46
C GLY A 182 21.86 -30.01 30.34
N VAL A 183 21.24 -29.82 29.17
CA VAL A 183 19.86 -30.24 28.93
C VAL A 183 19.82 -31.77 28.87
N SER A 184 18.89 -32.42 29.57
CA SER A 184 18.77 -33.88 29.53
C SER A 184 18.59 -34.38 28.09
N ALA A 185 19.12 -35.56 27.78
CA ALA A 185 18.89 -36.21 26.50
C ALA A 185 17.45 -36.72 26.47
N GLY A 186 16.74 -36.42 25.38
CA GLY A 186 15.31 -36.68 25.29
C GLY A 186 14.58 -35.66 24.43
N LEU A 187 13.26 -35.74 24.45
CA LEU A 187 12.40 -34.75 23.82
C LEU A 187 12.12 -33.63 24.81
N HIS A 188 12.25 -32.39 24.35
CA HIS A 188 12.00 -31.18 25.12
C HIS A 188 11.05 -30.26 24.36
N GLN A 189 10.16 -29.57 25.06
CA GLN A 189 9.30 -28.56 24.46
C GLN A 189 10.04 -27.22 24.44
N LEU A 190 10.35 -26.73 23.25
CA LEU A 190 10.93 -25.42 23.03
C LEU A 190 9.83 -24.45 22.64
N ARG A 191 9.71 -23.36 23.38
CA ARG A 191 8.84 -22.23 23.05
C ARG A 191 9.66 -20.95 22.97
N VAL A 192 9.46 -20.17 21.92
CA VAL A 192 10.14 -18.89 21.71
C VAL A 192 9.08 -17.82 21.46
N THR A 193 9.15 -16.72 22.22
CA THR A 193 8.17 -15.62 22.15
C THR A 193 8.86 -14.27 22.00
N ARG A 194 8.18 -13.33 21.36
CA ARG A 194 8.59 -11.92 21.30
C ARG A 194 7.33 -11.08 21.24
N GLN A 195 7.34 -9.91 21.88
CA GLN A 195 6.22 -8.98 21.79
C GLN A 195 5.95 -8.62 20.33
N GLY A 196 4.68 -8.72 19.91
CA GLY A 196 4.27 -8.48 18.51
C GLY A 196 4.47 -9.67 17.58
N TYR A 197 4.92 -10.84 18.06
CA TYR A 197 5.17 -12.03 17.25
C TYR A 197 4.35 -13.24 17.73
N GLU A 198 3.95 -14.10 16.78
CA GLU A 198 3.36 -15.40 17.04
C GLU A 198 4.33 -16.23 17.88
N GLU A 199 3.78 -16.98 18.82
CA GLU A 199 4.54 -17.94 19.58
C GLU A 199 5.05 -19.05 18.65
N TYR A 200 6.37 -19.26 18.63
CA TYR A 200 6.96 -20.44 18.03
C TYR A 200 7.05 -21.55 19.07
N SER A 201 6.46 -22.71 18.79
CA SER A 201 6.51 -23.88 19.68
C SER A 201 6.84 -25.13 18.88
N THR A 202 7.81 -25.90 19.36
CA THR A 202 8.22 -27.17 18.74
C THR A 202 8.81 -28.14 19.76
N THR A 203 8.79 -29.43 19.43
CA THR A 203 9.48 -30.45 20.21
C THR A 203 10.86 -30.71 19.61
N VAL A 204 11.92 -30.50 20.39
CA VAL A 204 13.30 -30.75 19.99
C VAL A 204 13.86 -32.01 20.65
N ARG A 205 14.71 -32.76 19.94
CA ARG A 205 15.39 -33.92 20.49
C ARG A 205 16.85 -33.58 20.83
N ILE A 206 17.18 -33.63 22.12
CA ILE A 206 18.54 -33.43 22.61
C ILE A 206 19.27 -34.76 22.64
N TRP A 207 20.44 -34.78 22.00
CA TRP A 207 21.33 -35.94 21.99
C TRP A 207 22.47 -35.77 23.00
N PRO A 208 22.88 -36.85 23.70
CA PRO A 208 24.01 -36.84 24.62
C PRO A 208 25.29 -36.25 24.00
N GLY A 209 25.90 -35.27 24.67
CA GLY A 209 27.17 -34.66 24.29
C GLY A 209 27.15 -33.90 22.95
N LYS A 210 25.97 -33.65 22.37
CA LYS A 210 25.81 -32.89 21.13
C LYS A 210 25.18 -31.53 21.38
N THR A 211 25.53 -30.58 20.53
CA THR A 211 24.86 -29.29 20.44
C THR A 211 23.83 -29.32 19.32
N LEU A 212 22.56 -29.08 19.64
CA LEU A 212 21.51 -28.86 18.67
C LEU A 212 21.40 -27.36 18.37
N LEU A 213 21.45 -26.99 17.09
CA LEU A 213 21.22 -25.61 16.63
C LEU A 213 19.78 -25.49 16.16
N VAL A 214 19.05 -24.49 16.68
CA VAL A 214 17.67 -24.20 16.30
C VAL A 214 17.55 -22.73 15.89
N PRO A 215 17.66 -22.43 14.59
CA PRO A 215 17.31 -21.11 14.08
C PRO A 215 15.79 -20.97 14.03
N VAL A 216 15.26 -19.91 14.63
CA VAL A 216 13.82 -19.62 14.69
C VAL A 216 13.52 -18.33 13.93
N THR A 217 12.67 -18.41 12.90
CA THR A 217 12.07 -17.20 12.33
C THR A 217 10.70 -17.02 12.98
N LEU A 218 10.56 -15.96 13.77
CA LEU A 218 9.28 -15.60 14.37
C LEU A 218 8.43 -14.87 13.33
N LYS A 219 7.14 -15.21 13.27
CA LYS A 219 6.15 -14.49 12.46
C LYS A 219 5.53 -13.41 13.31
N ILE A 220 5.20 -12.24 12.77
CA ILE A 220 4.44 -11.24 13.53
C ILE A 220 3.07 -11.80 13.92
N ARG A 221 2.63 -11.52 15.15
CA ARG A 221 1.30 -11.84 15.65
C ARG A 221 0.32 -10.86 15.01
N MET A 222 -0.46 -11.36 14.05
CA MET A 222 -1.48 -10.56 13.38
C MET A 222 -2.61 -10.21 14.37
N ILE A 223 -2.76 -8.93 14.72
CA ILE A 223 -3.86 -8.47 15.57
C ILE A 223 -4.99 -7.84 14.73
N ASN A 224 -4.67 -7.23 13.59
CA ASN A 224 -5.56 -6.82 12.50
C ASN A 224 -4.67 -6.63 11.25
N ASN A 225 -5.20 -6.86 10.05
CA ASN A 225 -4.43 -6.72 8.81
C ASN A 225 -5.01 -5.56 8.01
N ASP A 226 -4.22 -4.51 7.79
CA ASP A 226 -4.58 -3.48 6.83
C ASP A 226 -4.07 -3.96 5.46
N THR A 227 -4.97 -4.04 4.47
CA THR A 227 -4.54 -4.29 3.10
C THR A 227 -4.01 -2.96 2.57
N ILE A 228 -2.71 -2.87 2.26
CA ILE A 228 -2.19 -1.75 1.49
C ILE A 228 -2.62 -1.94 0.04
N ARG A 229 -3.38 -0.96 -0.46
CA ARG A 229 -4.04 -0.99 -1.77
C ARG A 229 -3.42 0.02 -2.70
N LYS A 230 -3.13 -0.44 -3.94
CA LYS A 230 -2.46 0.32 -5.00
C LYS A 230 -1.23 1.14 -4.58
N PRO A 231 -0.24 0.53 -3.94
CA PRO A 231 1.14 0.93 -4.15
C PRO A 231 1.49 0.94 -5.63
N ASN A 232 1.62 2.14 -6.19
CA ASN A 232 2.19 2.36 -7.50
C ASN A 232 3.62 2.87 -7.31
N ILE A 233 4.61 2.11 -7.79
CA ILE A 233 6.02 2.50 -7.82
C ILE A 233 6.34 3.05 -9.21
N TYR A 234 6.58 4.35 -9.28
CA TYR A 234 7.06 5.04 -10.47
C TYR A 234 8.58 5.13 -10.44
N LEU A 235 9.21 4.76 -11.55
CA LEU A 235 10.65 4.88 -11.73
C LEU A 235 10.94 5.86 -12.85
N TYR A 236 11.72 6.89 -12.55
CA TYR A 236 12.06 7.96 -13.48
C TYR A 236 13.57 8.13 -13.53
N SER A 237 14.12 8.37 -14.72
CA SER A 237 15.55 8.67 -14.86
C SER A 237 15.82 9.55 -16.07
N ASP A 238 16.82 10.42 -15.95
CA ASP A 238 17.37 11.22 -17.06
C ASP A 238 18.18 10.40 -18.08
N ARG A 239 18.39 9.10 -17.80
CA ARG A 239 19.11 8.15 -18.66
C ARG A 239 18.37 6.82 -18.74
N ASP A 240 18.58 6.12 -19.85
CA ASP A 240 18.09 4.76 -20.00
C ASP A 240 18.87 3.81 -19.06
N LEU A 241 18.14 3.02 -18.26
CA LEU A 241 18.73 2.03 -17.37
C LEU A 241 17.76 0.89 -17.06
N THR A 242 18.30 -0.22 -16.56
CA THR A 242 17.50 -1.32 -16.03
C THR A 242 17.69 -1.42 -14.53
N ALA A 243 16.61 -1.31 -13.78
CA ALA A 243 16.61 -1.42 -12.33
C ALA A 243 16.03 -2.77 -11.90
N ARG A 244 16.65 -3.42 -10.92
CA ARG A 244 16.04 -4.51 -10.16
C ARG A 244 15.29 -3.91 -8.98
N VAL A 245 14.01 -4.20 -8.85
CA VAL A 245 13.12 -3.67 -7.79
C VAL A 245 12.64 -4.83 -6.94
N GLN A 246 13.07 -4.87 -5.68
CA GLN A 246 12.76 -5.94 -4.74
C GLN A 246 12.03 -5.37 -3.52
N LEU A 247 10.85 -5.90 -3.26
CA LEU A 247 10.12 -5.71 -2.01
C LEU A 247 10.46 -6.85 -1.06
N ALA A 248 10.66 -6.54 0.21
CA ALA A 248 10.74 -7.52 1.29
C ALA A 248 9.54 -7.33 2.23
N PRO A 249 8.31 -7.72 1.80
CA PRO A 249 7.14 -7.68 2.66
C PRO A 249 7.35 -8.65 3.82
N GLU A 250 6.96 -8.24 5.02
CA GLU A 250 6.97 -9.14 6.17
C GLU A 250 5.93 -10.27 6.04
N HIS A 251 4.82 -10.00 5.33
CA HIS A 251 3.78 -10.98 5.03
C HIS A 251 3.78 -11.35 3.55
N ALA A 252 2.80 -10.87 2.78
CA ALA A 252 2.60 -11.30 1.41
C ALA A 252 2.20 -10.15 0.51
N ILE A 253 2.83 -10.08 -0.66
CA ILE A 253 2.28 -9.39 -1.82
C ILE A 253 1.11 -10.24 -2.31
N THR A 254 -0.09 -9.66 -2.29
CA THR A 254 -1.34 -10.33 -2.64
C THR A 254 -1.68 -10.18 -4.11
N VAL A 255 -1.33 -9.03 -4.69
CA VAL A 255 -1.53 -8.70 -6.11
C VAL A 255 -0.29 -7.99 -6.61
N SER A 256 0.09 -8.23 -7.86
CA SER A 256 1.17 -7.48 -8.50
C SER A 256 1.04 -7.46 -10.02
N GLU A 257 1.38 -6.32 -10.61
CA GLU A 257 1.49 -6.17 -12.06
C GLU A 257 2.73 -5.31 -12.40
N PRO A 258 3.71 -5.85 -13.15
CA PRO A 258 3.85 -7.26 -13.57
C PRO A 258 3.88 -8.24 -12.39
N VAL A 259 3.74 -9.55 -12.64
CA VAL A 259 3.78 -10.55 -11.57
C VAL A 259 5.09 -10.46 -10.78
N TYR A 260 5.00 -10.23 -9.48
CA TYR A 260 6.13 -10.17 -8.57
C TYR A 260 6.70 -11.56 -8.32
N GLN A 261 8.02 -11.70 -8.39
CA GLN A 261 8.72 -12.95 -8.09
C GLN A 261 9.41 -12.85 -6.72
N PRO A 262 8.91 -13.52 -5.66
CA PRO A 262 9.55 -13.51 -4.34
C PRO A 262 11.04 -13.84 -4.39
N GLY A 263 11.86 -13.04 -3.71
CA GLY A 263 13.32 -13.15 -3.69
C GLY A 263 14.05 -12.64 -4.94
N LYS A 264 13.38 -12.46 -6.08
CA LYS A 264 13.97 -11.91 -7.32
C LYS A 264 13.53 -10.47 -7.61
N GLY A 265 12.29 -10.14 -7.30
CA GLY A 265 11.69 -8.84 -7.60
C GLY A 265 11.28 -8.69 -9.06
N TRP A 266 11.12 -7.44 -9.47
CA TRP A 266 10.93 -7.05 -10.87
C TRP A 266 12.24 -6.61 -11.52
N GLN A 267 12.29 -6.74 -12.84
CA GLN A 267 13.28 -6.07 -13.67
C GLN A 267 12.57 -4.97 -14.46
N ALA A 268 12.86 -3.72 -14.12
CA ALA A 268 12.23 -2.52 -14.64
C ALA A 268 13.14 -1.86 -15.68
N GLU A 269 12.69 -1.76 -16.93
CA GLU A 269 13.40 -1.01 -17.95
C GLU A 269 12.92 0.44 -17.96
N ILE A 270 13.79 1.38 -17.60
CA ILE A 270 13.53 2.81 -17.71
C ILE A 270 14.14 3.28 -19.03
N ARG A 271 13.30 3.87 -19.88
CA ARG A 271 13.67 4.44 -21.17
C ARG A 271 12.92 5.73 -21.36
N SER A 272 13.45 6.69 -22.12
CA SER A 272 12.72 7.95 -22.42
C SER A 272 12.13 8.63 -21.18
N GLY A 273 12.85 8.61 -20.06
CA GLY A 273 12.43 9.28 -18.81
C GLY A 273 11.67 8.42 -17.80
N SER A 274 11.10 7.26 -18.19
CA SER A 274 10.18 6.52 -17.32
C SER A 274 10.14 5.01 -17.61
N LEU A 275 9.46 4.24 -16.77
CA LEU A 275 9.26 2.81 -17.00
C LEU A 275 8.64 2.54 -18.38
N ASN A 276 9.27 1.63 -19.12
CA ASN A 276 8.98 1.24 -20.50
C ASN A 276 8.91 2.40 -21.51
N GLY A 277 9.33 3.62 -21.14
CA GLY A 277 9.19 4.82 -21.97
C GLY A 277 7.75 5.28 -22.19
N ALA A 278 6.80 4.77 -21.41
CA ALA A 278 5.38 5.08 -21.53
C ALA A 278 4.79 5.73 -20.26
N GLY A 279 5.62 5.98 -19.26
CA GLY A 279 5.16 6.42 -17.94
C GLY A 279 4.52 5.29 -17.15
N ASP A 280 4.83 4.03 -17.42
CA ASP A 280 4.27 2.91 -16.68
C ASP A 280 4.71 2.94 -15.20
N PHE A 281 4.09 2.10 -14.37
CA PHE A 281 4.46 1.90 -12.97
C PHE A 281 4.47 0.40 -12.65
N LEU A 282 5.18 0.04 -11.57
CA LEU A 282 5.04 -1.28 -10.95
C LEU A 282 3.92 -1.19 -9.91
N PHE A 283 2.94 -2.06 -10.01
CA PHE A 283 1.81 -2.13 -9.08
C PHE A 283 1.94 -3.33 -8.16
N TYR A 284 1.58 -3.14 -6.90
CA TYR A 284 1.31 -4.24 -6.00
C TYR A 284 0.23 -3.91 -4.98
N GLU A 285 -0.29 -4.95 -4.34
CA GLU A 285 -0.98 -4.88 -3.07
C GLU A 285 -0.30 -5.83 -2.11
N ALA A 286 -0.37 -5.54 -0.83
CA ALA A 286 0.20 -6.40 0.19
C ALA A 286 -0.65 -6.41 1.46
N LEU A 287 -0.48 -7.49 2.19
CA LEU A 287 -0.84 -7.54 3.59
C LEU A 287 0.34 -6.97 4.37
N VAL A 288 0.08 -5.93 5.16
CA VAL A 288 1.12 -5.29 5.97
C VAL A 288 0.75 -5.32 7.44
N PRO A 289 1.73 -5.53 8.34
CA PRO A 289 1.52 -5.25 9.76
C PRO A 289 0.94 -3.84 9.95
N SER A 290 0.06 -3.67 10.93
CA SER A 290 -0.40 -2.34 11.38
C SER A 290 0.35 -1.98 12.66
N PRO A 291 1.61 -1.48 12.58
CA PRO A 291 2.47 -1.28 13.75
C PRO A 291 2.05 -0.08 14.62
N GLY A 292 0.92 0.55 14.31
CA GLY A 292 0.53 1.86 14.85
C GLY A 292 0.86 2.97 13.85
N TRP A 293 0.22 2.93 12.67
CA TRP A 293 0.24 4.04 11.71
C TRP A 293 -0.16 5.34 12.40
N GLN A 294 0.51 6.44 12.06
CA GLN A 294 0.17 7.74 12.66
C GLN A 294 -1.25 8.13 12.21
N LYS A 295 -2.06 8.63 13.15
CA LYS A 295 -3.42 9.13 12.91
C LYS A 295 -3.67 10.44 13.64
N GLU A 296 -2.61 11.21 13.86
CA GLU A 296 -2.66 12.49 14.57
C GLU A 296 -2.83 13.64 13.56
N GLU A 297 -1.96 13.67 12.55
CA GLU A 297 -1.98 14.67 11.49
C GLU A 297 -2.57 14.09 10.20
N GLY A 298 -3.43 14.85 9.51
CA GLY A 298 -4.06 14.36 8.29
C GLY A 298 -4.81 15.42 7.49
N TYR A 299 -5.29 14.99 6.32
CA TYR A 299 -6.04 15.81 5.39
C TYR A 299 -7.50 15.37 5.36
N ILE A 300 -8.41 16.33 5.48
CA ILE A 300 -9.84 16.07 5.33
C ILE A 300 -10.18 16.08 3.84
N ILE A 301 -10.74 14.97 3.36
CA ILE A 301 -11.21 14.79 2.00
C ILE A 301 -12.74 14.80 2.01
N ARG A 302 -13.33 15.91 1.57
CA ARG A 302 -14.79 16.10 1.63
C ARG A 302 -15.48 15.37 0.50
N ALA A 303 -16.62 14.75 0.77
CA ALA A 303 -17.42 14.03 -0.21
C ALA A 303 -17.75 14.91 -1.42
N ALA A 304 -18.06 16.19 -1.19
CA ALA A 304 -18.46 17.15 -2.22
C ALA A 304 -17.30 17.71 -3.08
N TYR A 305 -16.04 17.57 -2.62
CA TYR A 305 -14.85 18.16 -3.25
C TYR A 305 -13.70 17.14 -3.32
N ARG A 306 -14.04 15.87 -3.49
CA ARG A 306 -13.14 14.75 -3.21
C ARG A 306 -11.89 14.75 -4.09
N GLU A 307 -12.09 15.02 -5.38
CA GLU A 307 -11.00 15.08 -6.34
C GLU A 307 -10.13 16.32 -6.09
N GLU A 308 -10.74 17.47 -5.80
CA GLU A 308 -10.05 18.73 -5.52
C GLU A 308 -9.24 18.68 -4.22
N ASP A 309 -9.81 18.13 -3.15
CA ASP A 309 -9.16 17.99 -1.84
C ASP A 309 -7.96 17.03 -1.95
N MET A 310 -8.10 15.91 -2.66
CA MET A 310 -6.97 15.00 -2.93
C MET A 310 -5.90 15.66 -3.80
N ALA A 311 -6.28 16.42 -4.84
CA ALA A 311 -5.33 17.14 -5.68
C ALA A 311 -4.54 18.18 -4.87
N SER A 312 -5.21 18.92 -3.98
CA SER A 312 -4.56 19.89 -3.09
C SER A 312 -3.57 19.21 -2.15
N MET A 313 -3.99 18.12 -1.48
CA MET A 313 -3.14 17.32 -0.60
C MET A 313 -1.88 16.84 -1.34
N LEU A 314 -2.04 16.21 -2.50
CA LEU A 314 -0.91 15.68 -3.29
C LEU A 314 0.01 16.80 -3.83
N GLY A 315 -0.53 17.98 -4.06
CA GLY A 315 0.24 19.17 -4.44
C GLY A 315 1.28 19.57 -3.39
N GLU A 316 0.99 19.38 -2.10
CA GLU A 316 1.91 19.72 -1.00
C GLU A 316 3.17 18.82 -0.99
N TYR A 317 3.05 17.57 -1.40
CA TYR A 317 4.17 16.63 -1.54
C TYR A 317 4.91 16.77 -2.87
N GLY A 318 4.36 17.53 -3.83
CA GLY A 318 4.95 17.73 -5.15
C GLY A 318 4.69 16.60 -6.16
N PHE A 319 3.58 15.87 -6.03
CA PHE A 319 3.13 14.91 -7.04
C PHE A 319 2.85 15.61 -8.38
N ASN A 320 3.20 14.96 -9.50
CA ASN A 320 2.97 15.52 -10.84
C ASN A 320 1.55 15.23 -11.35
N GLU A 321 1.15 15.85 -12.45
CA GLU A 321 -0.21 15.72 -13.00
C GLU A 321 -0.63 14.26 -13.29
N LYS A 322 0.32 13.40 -13.72
CA LYS A 322 0.03 12.01 -14.02
C LYS A 322 -0.19 11.21 -12.74
N GLU A 323 0.75 11.31 -11.79
CA GLU A 323 0.67 10.62 -10.50
C GLU A 323 -0.60 11.03 -9.75
N THR A 324 -0.90 12.34 -9.70
CA THR A 324 -2.11 12.90 -9.09
C THR A 324 -3.39 12.37 -9.73
N ARG A 325 -3.46 12.37 -11.06
CA ARG A 325 -4.64 11.83 -11.77
C ARG A 325 -4.84 10.35 -11.47
N GLU A 326 -3.77 9.54 -11.53
CA GLU A 326 -3.85 8.10 -11.29
C GLU A 326 -4.17 7.74 -9.83
N PHE A 327 -3.79 8.60 -8.88
CA PHE A 327 -4.18 8.52 -7.47
C PHE A 327 -5.68 8.78 -7.33
N ILE A 328 -6.14 9.92 -7.84
CA ILE A 328 -7.54 10.35 -7.75
C ILE A 328 -8.47 9.36 -8.45
N ASP A 329 -8.15 8.97 -9.69
CA ASP A 329 -8.97 8.04 -10.50
C ASP A 329 -9.24 6.73 -9.74
N TYR A 330 -8.25 6.27 -8.98
CA TYR A 330 -8.37 5.06 -8.19
C TYR A 330 -9.10 5.28 -6.87
N TRP A 331 -8.64 6.23 -6.05
CA TRP A 331 -9.15 6.42 -4.70
C TRP A 331 -10.55 7.02 -4.70
N ALA A 332 -10.89 7.92 -5.63
CA ALA A 332 -12.27 8.43 -5.76
C ALA A 332 -13.28 7.30 -6.02
N GLY A 333 -12.89 6.25 -6.73
CA GLY A 333 -13.71 5.05 -6.95
C GLY A 333 -13.77 4.10 -5.74
N CYS A 334 -12.74 4.13 -4.88
CA CYS A 334 -12.71 3.34 -3.65
C CYS A 334 -13.48 3.99 -2.49
N LEU A 335 -13.54 5.32 -2.47
CA LEU A 335 -14.26 6.10 -1.47
C LEU A 335 -15.73 6.20 -1.89
N THR A 336 -16.56 5.31 -1.36
CA THR A 336 -17.99 5.24 -1.70
C THR A 336 -18.84 6.09 -0.75
N GLY A 337 -19.99 6.53 -1.27
CA GLY A 337 -21.03 7.23 -0.50
C GLY A 337 -20.79 8.73 -0.37
N GLU A 338 -21.56 9.34 0.54
CA GLU A 338 -21.57 10.77 0.85
C GLU A 338 -20.70 11.10 2.09
N ALA A 339 -19.85 10.17 2.52
CA ALA A 339 -19.00 10.35 3.70
C ALA A 339 -17.75 11.17 3.37
N ASP A 340 -17.39 12.07 4.28
CA ASP A 340 -16.07 12.69 4.31
C ASP A 340 -15.05 11.67 4.88
N TYR A 341 -13.79 11.77 4.43
CA TYR A 341 -12.70 10.90 4.87
C TYR A 341 -11.53 11.72 5.42
N VAL A 342 -10.64 11.06 6.15
CA VAL A 342 -9.35 11.58 6.55
C VAL A 342 -8.26 10.72 5.96
N PHE A 343 -7.26 11.36 5.35
CA PHE A 343 -6.05 10.75 4.83
C PHE A 343 -4.89 11.10 5.78
N TYR A 344 -4.40 10.12 6.52
CA TYR A 344 -3.27 10.24 7.44
C TYR A 344 -1.98 9.78 6.74
N PRO A 345 -1.05 10.68 6.37
CA PRO A 345 0.16 10.32 5.64
C PRO A 345 1.11 9.45 6.47
N GLN A 346 1.73 8.47 5.83
CA GLN A 346 2.83 7.65 6.33
C GLN A 346 3.99 7.85 5.35
N GLU A 347 4.98 8.64 5.78
CA GLU A 347 6.12 9.06 4.95
C GLU A 347 7.18 7.97 4.83
N THR A 348 8.23 8.24 4.04
CA THR A 348 9.18 7.23 3.55
C THR A 348 9.74 6.36 4.66
N GLY A 349 10.22 6.99 5.74
CA GLY A 349 10.79 6.27 6.88
C GLY A 349 9.78 5.41 7.66
N ALA A 350 8.49 5.73 7.63
CA ALA A 350 7.44 4.91 8.21
C ALA A 350 7.12 3.71 7.33
N VAL A 351 7.03 3.91 6.01
CA VAL A 351 6.79 2.85 5.03
C VAL A 351 7.95 1.85 5.01
N ASP A 352 9.20 2.31 5.03
CA ASP A 352 10.40 1.46 4.99
C ASP A 352 10.51 0.50 6.17
N ARG A 353 9.95 0.85 7.34
CA ARG A 353 9.92 -0.04 8.52
C ARG A 353 9.03 -1.25 8.32
N VAL A 354 8.07 -1.19 7.40
CA VAL A 354 7.02 -2.19 7.20
C VAL A 354 7.17 -2.93 5.87
N MET A 355 7.54 -2.20 4.82
CA MET A 355 7.69 -2.70 3.47
C MET A 355 9.03 -2.26 2.92
N GLN A 356 10.09 -2.99 3.22
CA GLN A 356 11.42 -2.62 2.72
C GLN A 356 11.46 -2.67 1.19
N LEU A 357 11.97 -1.60 0.58
CA LEU A 357 12.17 -1.47 -0.85
C LEU A 357 13.67 -1.43 -1.14
N HIS A 358 14.14 -2.33 -2.01
CA HIS A 358 15.54 -2.40 -2.43
C HIS A 358 15.60 -2.28 -3.94
N ILE A 359 16.34 -1.30 -4.44
CA ILE A 359 16.47 -1.01 -5.85
C ILE A 359 17.96 -0.99 -6.24
N SER A 360 18.30 -1.65 -7.36
CA SER A 360 19.66 -1.71 -7.90
C SER A 360 19.64 -1.40 -9.41
N PRO A 361 20.40 -0.40 -9.91
CA PRO A 361 21.28 0.50 -9.15
C PRO A 361 20.50 1.32 -8.11
N GLU A 362 21.18 1.84 -7.11
CA GLU A 362 20.54 2.65 -6.07
C GLU A 362 19.98 3.94 -6.69
N PRO A 363 18.70 4.29 -6.45
CA PRO A 363 18.16 5.58 -6.83
C PRO A 363 18.85 6.72 -6.09
N ASP A 364 18.99 7.85 -6.76
CA ASP A 364 19.45 9.09 -6.14
C ASP A 364 18.44 9.58 -5.07
N GLU A 365 17.15 9.38 -5.32
CA GLU A 365 16.06 9.79 -4.43
C GLU A 365 14.93 8.75 -4.40
N VAL A 366 14.34 8.53 -3.23
CA VAL A 366 13.19 7.64 -3.04
C VAL A 366 12.19 8.32 -2.12
N SER A 367 10.99 8.60 -2.62
CA SER A 367 9.87 9.16 -1.84
C SER A 367 8.70 8.20 -1.84
N ARG A 368 8.25 7.78 -0.66
CA ARG A 368 7.19 6.78 -0.47
C ARG A 368 6.15 7.33 0.49
N ILE A 369 4.98 7.67 -0.03
CA ILE A 369 3.91 8.29 0.74
C ILE A 369 2.69 7.39 0.71
N TRP A 370 2.45 6.67 1.80
CA TRP A 370 1.21 5.91 1.99
C TRP A 370 0.21 6.73 2.80
N PHE A 371 -1.08 6.40 2.69
CA PHE A 371 -2.11 7.04 3.50
C PHE A 371 -2.92 6.01 4.27
N SER A 372 -3.06 6.15 5.58
CA SER A 372 -4.14 5.48 6.31
C SER A 372 -5.41 6.29 6.08
N ILE A 373 -6.49 5.63 5.67
CA ILE A 373 -7.72 6.27 5.20
C ILE A 373 -8.88 5.79 6.05
N GLU A 374 -9.61 6.72 6.65
CA GLU A 374 -10.75 6.43 7.52
C GLU A 374 -11.90 7.41 7.27
N PRO A 375 -13.16 7.00 7.50
CA PRO A 375 -14.27 7.95 7.57
C PRO A 375 -14.01 9.04 8.62
N LEU A 376 -14.38 10.28 8.31
CA LEU A 376 -14.20 11.40 9.22
C LEU A 376 -15.14 11.28 10.44
N VAL A 377 -14.57 10.88 11.58
CA VAL A 377 -15.25 10.89 12.89
C VAL A 377 -14.85 12.11 13.72
N ARG A 378 -13.59 12.51 13.65
CA ARG A 378 -13.00 13.69 14.32
C ARG A 378 -11.99 14.33 13.39
N ALA A 379 -11.94 15.66 13.37
CA ALA A 379 -10.91 16.38 12.62
C ALA A 379 -9.50 16.04 13.13
N PRO A 380 -8.54 15.75 12.24
CA PRO A 380 -7.13 15.57 12.60
C PRO A 380 -6.46 16.93 12.87
N GLU A 381 -5.26 16.89 13.43
CA GLU A 381 -4.37 18.05 13.36
C GLU A 381 -3.91 18.28 11.91
N PRO A 382 -3.69 19.53 11.48
CA PRO A 382 -3.21 19.80 10.13
C PRO A 382 -1.75 19.35 9.98
N VAL A 383 -1.42 18.74 8.85
CA VAL A 383 -0.04 18.40 8.50
C VAL A 383 0.76 19.68 8.33
N GLN A 384 1.87 19.82 9.06
CA GLN A 384 2.64 21.08 9.08
C GLN A 384 3.86 21.08 8.16
N SER A 385 4.46 19.92 7.91
CA SER A 385 5.74 19.82 7.18
C SER A 385 5.82 18.49 6.42
N PRO A 386 5.03 18.33 5.36
CA PRO A 386 5.03 17.11 4.57
C PRO A 386 6.37 16.89 3.88
N GLU A 387 6.79 15.63 3.75
CA GLU A 387 7.90 15.23 2.89
C GLU A 387 7.67 15.72 1.45
N THR A 388 8.70 16.25 0.81
CA THR A 388 8.61 16.73 -0.58
C THR A 388 9.34 15.80 -1.53
N ILE A 389 8.69 15.44 -2.64
CA ILE A 389 9.29 14.60 -3.68
C ILE A 389 10.41 15.35 -4.39
N ILE A 390 11.61 14.77 -4.37
CA ILE A 390 12.79 15.29 -5.08
C ILE A 390 12.89 14.59 -6.44
N ARG A 391 12.91 15.38 -7.52
CA ARG A 391 12.88 14.87 -8.91
C ARG A 391 14.20 15.12 -9.62
N SER A 392 15.25 14.41 -9.20
CA SER A 392 16.59 14.54 -9.77
C SER A 392 17.23 13.17 -10.02
N GLY A 393 18.02 13.06 -11.10
CA GLY A 393 18.73 11.83 -11.45
C GLY A 393 17.80 10.64 -11.72
N PHE A 394 18.17 9.47 -11.18
CA PHE A 394 17.32 8.30 -11.10
C PHE A 394 16.54 8.34 -9.78
N TYR A 395 15.24 8.65 -9.83
CA TYR A 395 14.41 8.78 -8.64
C TYR A 395 13.16 7.90 -8.70
N VAL A 396 12.62 7.62 -7.51
CA VAL A 396 11.46 6.74 -7.33
C VAL A 396 10.40 7.46 -6.51
N VAL A 397 9.16 7.36 -6.98
CA VAL A 397 7.98 7.84 -6.25
C VAL A 397 7.07 6.65 -6.03
N GLU A 398 6.65 6.43 -4.79
CA GLU A 398 5.63 5.45 -4.45
C GLU A 398 4.49 6.14 -3.70
N TRP A 399 3.26 5.81 -4.09
CA TRP A 399 2.09 6.15 -3.31
C TRP A 399 1.17 4.95 -3.15
N GLY A 400 0.46 4.88 -2.04
CA GLY A 400 -0.50 3.82 -1.73
C GLY A 400 -1.46 4.24 -0.61
N GLY A 401 -2.44 3.41 -0.30
CA GLY A 401 -3.35 3.71 0.80
C GLY A 401 -3.95 2.48 1.46
N MET A 402 -4.26 2.61 2.74
CA MET A 402 -4.80 1.58 3.62
C MET A 402 -6.18 2.04 4.03
N ILE A 403 -7.20 1.32 3.59
CA ILE A 403 -8.58 1.54 4.01
C ILE A 403 -9.06 0.22 4.63
N GLN A 404 -9.73 0.30 5.77
CA GLN A 404 -10.36 -0.89 6.34
C GLN A 404 -11.53 -1.28 5.42
N ASP A 405 -11.56 -2.55 5.02
CA ASP A 405 -12.75 -3.10 4.37
C ASP A 405 -13.90 -3.09 5.40
N GLU A 406 -15.03 -2.49 5.04
CA GLU A 406 -16.27 -2.53 5.85
C GLU A 406 -16.83 -3.96 5.98
#